data_AF-A0A1E5BHG7-F1
#
_entry.id   AF-A0A1E5BHG7-F1
#
_cell.length_a   1.000
_cell.length_b   1.000
_cell.length_c   1.000
_cell.angle_alpha   90.00
_cell.angle_beta   90.00
_cell.angle_gamma   90.00
#
_symmetry.space_group_name_H-M   'P 1'
#
loop_
_entity.id
_entity.type
_entity.pdbx_description
1 polymer ?
#
loop_
_entity_poly.entity_id
_entity_poly.type
_entity_poly.pdbx_seq_one_letter_code
_entity_poly.pdbx_strand_id
1 'polypeptide(L)'
;MYIQGKFIVTKVDYTKYTLEDLLESQQNIDRNAYPDRANEIDLLIKDRLKNRTPRRVTMADENGNIAAIKKGRAPSLGQGLSELIGGTLFGIIWISTTGNSGPQYWSLIGYFVILSSVIGGGYHIYNALAKNRFTAQDIVSPSKEPDPFNKLMGFDKNDNNKSQFCTGCGSPVEITDKFCSSCGQKARA
;
A
#
# COMPACT_ATOMS: atom_id res chain seq x y z
N MET A 1 3.21 -49.66 -50.61
CA MET A 1 2.15 -49.94 -49.61
C MET A 1 2.02 -48.69 -48.75
N TYR A 2 1.09 -47.79 -49.07
CA TYR A 2 0.94 -46.50 -48.39
C TYR A 2 -0.16 -46.62 -47.34
N ILE A 3 0.22 -46.54 -46.06
CA ILE A 3 -0.72 -46.47 -44.94
C ILE A 3 -0.99 -44.99 -44.70
N GLN A 4 -2.10 -44.46 -45.21
CA GLN A 4 -2.59 -43.14 -44.81
C GLN A 4 -3.15 -43.24 -43.38
N GLY A 5 -2.32 -42.90 -42.40
CA GLY A 5 -2.75 -42.71 -41.02
C GLY A 5 -3.65 -41.48 -40.93
N LYS A 6 -4.96 -41.70 -40.81
CA LYS A 6 -5.96 -40.66 -40.60
C LYS A 6 -5.82 -40.16 -39.16
N PHE A 7 -5.08 -39.08 -38.93
CA PHE A 7 -5.04 -38.40 -37.62
C PHE A 7 -6.44 -37.87 -37.30
N ILE A 8 -7.10 -38.49 -36.32
CA ILE A 8 -8.38 -38.01 -35.81
C ILE A 8 -8.05 -36.77 -34.97
N VAL A 9 -8.32 -35.58 -35.52
CA VAL A 9 -8.18 -34.32 -34.78
C VAL A 9 -9.29 -34.29 -33.74
N THR A 10 -8.98 -34.73 -32.52
CA THR A 10 -9.91 -34.64 -31.40
C THR A 10 -10.19 -33.17 -31.09
N LYS A 11 -11.47 -32.81 -31.01
CA LYS A 11 -11.89 -31.46 -30.60
C LYS A 11 -11.56 -31.29 -29.12
N VAL A 12 -10.62 -30.38 -28.82
CA VAL A 12 -10.25 -30.00 -27.45
C VAL A 12 -11.28 -28.99 -26.94
N ASP A 13 -11.73 -29.15 -25.70
CA ASP A 13 -12.72 -28.29 -25.06
C ASP A 13 -12.02 -27.38 -24.03
N TYR A 14 -11.71 -26.15 -24.45
CA TYR A 14 -10.98 -25.17 -23.63
C TYR A 14 -11.83 -24.56 -22.51
N THR A 15 -13.15 -24.76 -22.52
CA THR A 15 -14.04 -24.20 -21.50
C THR A 15 -13.76 -24.76 -20.10
N LYS A 16 -13.19 -25.97 -20.03
CA LYS A 16 -12.89 -26.70 -18.79
C LYS A 16 -11.55 -26.32 -18.14
N TYR A 17 -10.70 -25.59 -18.84
CA TYR A 17 -9.33 -25.28 -18.40
C TYR A 17 -9.37 -24.25 -17.27
N THR A 18 -8.36 -24.11 -16.41
CA THR A 18 -8.26 -22.96 -15.47
C THR A 18 -7.66 -21.73 -16.17
N LEU A 19 -7.63 -20.56 -15.52
CA LEU A 19 -7.06 -19.36 -16.17
C LEU A 19 -5.56 -19.57 -16.44
N GLU A 20 -4.89 -20.20 -15.48
CA GLU A 20 -3.50 -20.60 -15.54
C GLU A 20 -3.26 -21.55 -16.71
N ASP A 21 -4.09 -22.60 -16.85
CA ASP A 21 -3.99 -23.56 -17.96
C ASP A 21 -4.25 -22.91 -19.33
N LEU A 22 -5.15 -21.92 -19.41
CA LEU A 22 -5.41 -21.18 -20.64
C LEU A 22 -4.22 -20.29 -21.02
N LEU A 23 -3.56 -19.64 -20.06
CA LEU A 23 -2.36 -18.83 -20.31
C LEU A 23 -1.20 -19.71 -20.79
N GLU A 24 -1.02 -20.88 -20.20
CA GLU A 24 -0.01 -21.84 -20.64
C GLU A 24 -0.33 -22.38 -22.04
N SER A 25 -1.61 -22.68 -22.31
CA SER A 25 -2.08 -23.08 -23.65
C SER A 25 -1.85 -21.99 -24.69
N GLN A 26 -2.02 -20.72 -24.32
CA GLN A 26 -1.79 -19.57 -25.20
C GLN A 26 -0.32 -19.41 -25.58
N GLN A 27 0.61 -19.74 -24.68
CA GLN A 27 2.05 -19.64 -24.92
C GLN A 27 2.57 -20.77 -25.81
N ASN A 28 1.99 -21.96 -25.69
CA ASN A 28 2.47 -23.17 -26.36
C ASN A 28 1.76 -23.47 -27.70
N ILE A 29 0.62 -22.83 -27.98
CA ILE A 29 -0.13 -23.08 -29.21
C ILE A 29 0.53 -22.44 -30.43
N ASP A 30 0.70 -23.23 -31.51
CA ASP A 30 1.07 -22.72 -32.82
C ASP A 30 -0.13 -22.01 -33.46
N ARG A 31 -0.09 -20.67 -33.45
CA ARG A 31 -1.14 -19.80 -33.99
C ARG A 31 -1.28 -19.90 -35.52
N ASN A 32 -0.24 -20.28 -36.23
CA ASN A 32 -0.28 -20.40 -37.69
C ASN A 32 -0.94 -21.72 -38.10
N ALA A 33 -0.67 -22.80 -37.38
CA ALA A 33 -1.28 -24.10 -37.63
C ALA A 33 -2.74 -24.17 -37.17
N TYR A 34 -3.11 -23.48 -36.08
CA TYR A 34 -4.45 -23.55 -35.47
C TYR A 34 -5.00 -22.17 -35.06
N PRO A 35 -5.39 -21.31 -36.02
CA PRO A 35 -5.83 -19.95 -35.73
C PRO A 35 -7.13 -19.89 -34.92
N ASP A 36 -8.09 -20.78 -35.20
CA ASP A 36 -9.41 -20.76 -34.53
C ASP A 36 -9.30 -21.09 -33.04
N ARG A 37 -8.43 -22.03 -32.67
CA ARG A 37 -8.20 -22.42 -31.28
C ARG A 37 -7.51 -21.32 -30.49
N ALA A 38 -6.55 -20.63 -31.10
CA ALA A 38 -5.88 -19.50 -30.48
C ALA A 38 -6.88 -18.37 -30.16
N ASN A 39 -7.81 -18.10 -31.08
CA ASN A 39 -8.86 -17.10 -30.87
C ASN A 39 -9.82 -17.51 -29.73
N GLU A 40 -10.22 -18.79 -29.65
CA GLU A 40 -11.06 -19.29 -28.57
C GLU A 40 -10.38 -19.13 -27.20
N ILE A 41 -9.11 -19.51 -27.09
CA ILE A 41 -8.31 -19.33 -25.88
C ILE A 41 -8.22 -17.85 -25.49
N ASP A 42 -7.92 -16.96 -26.44
CA ASP A 42 -7.81 -15.51 -26.21
C ASP A 42 -9.16 -14.92 -25.70
N LEU A 43 -10.29 -15.37 -26.25
CA LEU A 43 -11.63 -14.96 -25.81
C LEU A 43 -11.94 -15.43 -24.39
N LEU A 44 -11.62 -16.69 -24.06
CA LEU A 44 -11.85 -17.27 -22.73
C LEU A 44 -10.97 -16.59 -21.66
N ILE A 45 -9.72 -16.27 -21.98
CA ILE A 45 -8.83 -15.50 -21.10
C ILE A 45 -9.44 -14.13 -20.82
N LYS A 46 -9.90 -13.43 -21.87
CA LYS A 46 -10.49 -12.09 -21.73
C LYS A 46 -11.75 -12.09 -20.88
N ASP A 47 -12.63 -13.08 -21.07
CA ASP A 47 -13.86 -13.20 -20.29
C ASP A 47 -13.57 -13.51 -18.81
N ARG A 48 -12.62 -14.42 -18.53
CA ARG A 48 -12.23 -14.72 -17.15
C ARG A 48 -11.50 -13.59 -16.45
N LEU A 49 -10.68 -12.83 -17.15
CA LEU A 49 -10.04 -11.64 -16.60
C LEU A 49 -11.08 -10.56 -16.29
N LYS A 50 -12.11 -10.41 -17.13
CA LYS A 50 -13.23 -9.49 -16.89
C LYS A 50 -14.09 -9.90 -15.68
N ASN A 51 -14.29 -11.21 -15.51
CA ASN A 51 -15.09 -11.76 -14.42
C ASN A 51 -14.27 -11.99 -13.14
N ARG A 52 -12.95 -11.76 -13.17
CA ARG A 52 -12.11 -11.84 -11.98
C ARG A 52 -12.49 -10.70 -11.05
N THR A 53 -12.96 -11.04 -9.85
CA THR A 53 -13.10 -10.03 -8.80
C THR A 53 -11.73 -9.41 -8.55
N PRO A 54 -11.62 -8.08 -8.47
CA PRO A 54 -10.35 -7.45 -8.15
C PRO A 54 -9.89 -7.99 -6.79
N ARG A 55 -8.80 -8.77 -6.79
CA ARG A 55 -8.17 -9.19 -5.54
C ARG A 55 -7.75 -7.91 -4.82
N ARG A 56 -8.35 -7.64 -3.67
CA ARG A 56 -7.81 -6.64 -2.74
C ARG A 56 -6.44 -7.15 -2.31
N VAL A 57 -5.40 -6.60 -2.91
CA VAL A 57 -4.04 -6.70 -2.37
C VAL A 57 -4.06 -5.85 -1.11
N THR A 58 -4.31 -6.48 0.03
CA THR A 58 -4.15 -5.84 1.32
C THR A 58 -2.64 -5.67 1.54
N MET A 59 -2.22 -4.47 1.96
CA MET A 59 -0.84 -4.27 2.45
C MET A 59 -0.60 -4.92 3.82
N ALA A 60 -1.61 -5.64 4.33
CA ALA A 60 -1.55 -6.40 5.55
C ALA A 60 -0.99 -7.81 5.27
N ASP A 61 -0.20 -8.32 6.21
CA ASP A 61 0.23 -9.72 6.23
C ASP A 61 -0.99 -10.67 6.35
N GLU A 62 -0.73 -11.98 6.25
CA GLU A 62 -1.74 -13.03 6.42
C GLU A 62 -2.47 -12.99 7.77
N ASN A 63 -1.89 -12.32 8.77
CA ASN A 63 -2.44 -12.13 10.11
C ASN A 63 -3.18 -10.77 10.26
N GLY A 64 -3.26 -9.96 9.20
CA GLY A 64 -3.91 -8.65 9.20
C GLY A 64 -3.06 -7.50 9.76
N ASN A 65 -1.76 -7.70 10.00
CA ASN A 65 -0.85 -6.63 10.41
C ASN A 65 -0.37 -5.83 9.20
N ILE A 66 -0.52 -4.52 9.24
CA ILE A 66 -0.07 -3.62 8.18
C ILE A 66 1.40 -3.25 8.43
N ALA A 67 2.20 -3.22 7.35
CA ALA A 67 3.62 -2.89 7.46
C ALA A 67 3.85 -1.39 7.70
N ALA A 68 4.84 -1.10 8.54
CA ALA A 68 5.30 0.24 8.86
C ALA A 68 6.06 0.88 7.67
N ILE A 69 5.81 2.17 7.36
CA ILE A 69 6.43 2.86 6.21
C ILE A 69 7.79 3.47 6.61
N LYS A 70 8.86 3.01 5.95
CA LYS A 70 10.24 3.49 6.18
C LYS A 70 10.61 4.55 5.14
N LYS A 71 11.31 5.63 5.54
CA LYS A 71 11.83 6.66 4.60
C LYS A 71 12.78 6.04 3.56
N GLY A 72 13.03 6.70 2.43
CA GLY A 72 14.10 6.29 1.51
C GLY A 72 15.50 6.41 2.13
N ARG A 73 16.44 5.53 1.73
CA ARG A 73 17.84 5.61 2.21
C ARG A 73 18.58 6.84 1.69
N ALA A 74 18.46 7.14 0.40
CA ALA A 74 19.09 8.30 -0.21
C ALA A 74 18.58 9.64 0.36
N PRO A 75 17.25 9.86 0.53
CA PRO A 75 16.74 11.04 1.23
C PRO A 75 17.28 11.19 2.66
N SER A 76 17.33 10.09 3.43
CA SER A 76 17.84 10.12 4.81
C SER A 76 19.33 10.45 4.86
N LEU A 77 20.12 9.88 3.95
CA LEU A 77 21.55 10.16 3.87
C LEU A 77 21.82 11.60 3.44
N GLY A 78 21.12 12.08 2.41
CA GLY A 78 21.27 13.44 1.91
C GLY A 78 20.96 14.48 2.99
N GLN A 79 19.85 14.29 3.71
CA GLN A 79 19.48 15.14 4.84
C GLN A 79 20.53 15.08 5.96
N GLY A 80 21.01 13.88 6.30
CA GLY A 80 22.03 13.72 7.33
C GLY A 80 23.36 14.38 7.00
N LEU A 81 23.85 14.24 5.77
CA LEU A 81 25.07 14.92 5.31
C LEU A 81 24.88 16.44 5.25
N SER A 82 23.74 16.93 4.75
CA SER A 82 23.49 18.37 4.67
C SER A 82 23.40 19.00 6.04
N GLU A 83 22.74 18.35 7.00
CA GLU A 83 22.63 18.85 8.36
C GLU A 83 24.00 18.83 9.04
N LEU A 84 24.75 17.74 8.92
CA LEU A 84 26.07 17.62 9.55
C LEU A 84 27.08 18.61 8.97
N ILE A 85 27.30 18.56 7.65
CA ILE A 85 28.31 19.40 6.97
C ILE A 85 27.84 20.84 6.90
N GLY A 86 26.63 21.08 6.37
CA GLY A 86 26.09 22.41 6.17
C GLY A 86 25.81 23.13 7.49
N GLY A 87 25.20 22.45 8.46
CA GLY A 87 24.92 23.01 9.78
C GLY A 87 26.19 23.34 10.56
N THR A 88 27.20 22.46 10.55
CA THR A 88 28.48 22.73 11.21
C THR A 88 29.22 23.90 10.56
N LEU A 89 29.32 23.94 9.23
CA LEU A 89 29.95 25.04 8.50
C LEU A 89 29.24 26.37 8.78
N PHE A 90 27.90 26.39 8.70
CA PHE A 90 27.12 27.58 9.00
C PHE A 90 27.34 28.07 10.43
N GLY A 91 27.31 27.17 11.42
CA GLY A 91 27.51 27.52 12.82
C GLY A 91 28.90 28.11 13.09
N ILE A 92 29.95 27.57 12.47
CA ILE A 92 31.32 28.11 12.59
C ILE A 92 31.41 29.51 11.99
N ILE A 93 30.88 29.71 10.79
CA ILE A 93 30.85 31.03 10.12
C ILE A 93 30.08 32.05 10.98
N TRP A 94 28.95 31.63 11.53
CA TRP A 94 28.12 32.48 12.39
C TRP A 94 28.86 32.94 13.64
N ILE A 95 29.46 32.01 14.39
CA ILE A 95 30.24 32.33 15.61
C ILE A 95 31.42 33.24 15.25
N SER A 96 32.10 32.98 14.13
CA SER A 96 33.25 33.79 13.69
C SER A 96 32.85 35.23 13.36
N THR A 97 31.67 35.42 12.78
CA THR A 97 31.15 36.74 12.41
C THR A 97 30.64 37.51 13.63
N THR A 98 29.96 36.81 14.55
CA THR A 98 29.15 37.42 15.62
C THR A 98 29.81 37.37 17.01
N GLY A 99 30.89 36.61 17.16
CA GLY A 99 31.58 36.43 18.45
C GLY A 99 32.18 37.71 19.01
N ASN A 100 32.52 38.66 18.13
CA ASN A 100 33.08 39.97 18.49
C ASN A 100 32.22 41.14 18.00
N SER A 101 31.07 40.88 17.39
CA SER A 101 30.21 41.90 16.81
C SER A 101 28.75 41.67 17.23
N GLY A 102 28.12 42.69 17.82
CA GLY A 102 26.75 42.63 18.30
C GLY A 102 26.58 42.14 19.74
N PRO A 103 25.33 41.89 20.19
CA PRO A 103 25.05 41.45 21.55
C PRO A 103 25.70 40.11 21.86
N GLN A 104 26.30 39.96 23.04
CA GLN A 104 27.14 38.81 23.40
C GLN A 104 26.45 37.44 23.28
N TYR A 105 25.11 37.41 23.37
CA TYR A 105 24.30 36.20 23.21
C TYR A 105 24.11 35.74 21.75
N TRP A 106 24.47 36.54 20.74
CA TRP A 106 24.29 36.18 19.33
C TRP A 106 25.11 34.96 18.90
N SER A 107 26.27 34.76 19.53
CA SER A 107 27.12 33.59 19.30
C SER A 107 26.48 32.28 19.76
N LEU A 108 25.57 32.32 20.74
CA LEU A 108 24.86 31.14 21.27
C LEU A 108 24.05 30.41 20.19
N ILE A 109 23.53 31.15 19.21
CA ILE A 109 22.80 30.59 18.08
C ILE A 109 23.71 29.66 17.27
N GLY A 110 24.95 30.06 17.00
CA GLY A 110 25.89 29.24 16.25
C GLY A 110 26.25 27.95 16.98
N TYR A 111 26.45 28.00 18.30
CA TYR A 111 26.66 26.80 19.11
C TYR A 111 25.44 25.87 19.09
N PHE A 112 24.23 26.42 19.17
CA PHE A 112 23.00 25.66 19.07
C PHE A 112 22.84 24.97 17.70
N VAL A 113 23.18 25.66 16.62
CA VAL A 113 23.14 25.07 15.27
C VAL A 113 24.14 23.92 15.13
N ILE A 114 25.37 24.07 15.63
CA ILE A 114 26.36 22.98 15.61
C ILE A 114 25.86 21.77 16.41
N LEU A 115 25.31 22.00 17.61
CA LEU A 115 24.77 20.92 18.44
C LEU A 115 23.61 20.20 17.72
N SER A 116 22.68 20.97 17.15
CA SER A 116 21.52 20.43 16.41
C SER A 116 21.96 19.67 15.15
N SER A 117 22.98 20.17 14.45
CA SER A 117 23.60 19.56 13.28
C SER A 117 24.20 18.19 13.58
N VAL A 118 24.91 18.04 14.70
CA VAL A 118 25.50 16.75 15.11
C VAL A 118 24.40 15.74 15.48
N ILE A 119 23.40 16.16 16.25
CA ILE A 119 22.32 15.28 16.71
C ILE A 119 21.43 14.86 15.53
N GLY A 120 20.92 15.82 14.76
CA GLY A 120 20.04 15.58 13.60
C GLY A 120 20.76 14.85 12.48
N GLY A 121 21.95 15.34 12.11
CA GLY A 121 22.79 14.70 11.10
C GLY A 121 23.15 13.27 11.45
N GLY A 122 23.56 13.02 12.71
CA GLY A 122 23.84 11.68 13.21
C GLY A 122 22.63 10.75 13.17
N TYR A 123 21.45 11.23 13.59
CA TYR A 123 20.20 10.47 13.51
C TYR A 123 19.83 10.10 12.07
N HIS A 124 19.94 11.04 11.13
CA HIS A 124 19.59 10.82 9.73
C HIS A 124 20.57 9.88 9.01
N ILE A 125 21.88 10.01 9.29
CA ILE A 125 22.91 9.08 8.80
C ILE A 125 22.69 7.68 9.39
N TYR A 126 22.41 7.57 10.69
CA TYR A 126 22.08 6.30 11.33
C TYR A 126 20.88 5.63 10.63
N ASN A 127 19.78 6.36 10.39
CA ASN A 127 18.61 5.83 9.69
C ASN A 127 18.88 5.44 8.22
N ALA A 128 19.88 6.04 7.58
CA ALA A 128 20.29 5.68 6.23
C ALA A 128 21.11 4.37 6.18
N LEU A 129 21.95 4.13 7.19
CA LEU A 129 22.93 3.03 7.22
C LEU A 129 22.51 1.84 8.10
N ALA A 130 21.62 2.03 9.06
CA ALA A 130 21.21 0.98 9.99
C ALA A 130 20.42 -0.15 9.31
N LYS A 131 20.70 -1.38 9.74
CA LYS A 131 19.92 -2.57 9.33
C LYS A 131 18.47 -2.48 9.82
N ASN A 132 18.30 -2.07 11.07
CA ASN A 132 17.02 -1.80 11.71
C ASN A 132 16.88 -0.29 11.91
N ARG A 133 16.12 0.36 11.03
CA ARG A 133 15.91 1.80 11.01
C ARG A 133 14.52 2.17 11.51
N PHE A 134 14.42 3.37 12.05
CA PHE A 134 13.16 3.91 12.53
C PHE A 134 12.17 4.12 11.37
N THR A 135 10.91 3.82 11.66
CA THR A 135 9.79 3.99 10.75
C THR A 135 9.35 5.46 10.76
N ALA A 136 8.93 6.01 9.62
CA ALA A 136 8.35 7.36 9.57
C ALA A 136 6.93 7.39 10.11
N GLN A 137 6.14 6.39 9.73
CA GLN A 137 4.73 6.25 10.08
C GLN A 137 4.49 4.79 10.46
N ASP A 138 4.03 4.58 11.69
CA ASP A 138 3.51 3.29 12.09
C ASP A 138 2.04 3.22 11.70
N ILE A 139 1.68 2.28 10.83
CA ILE A 139 0.31 2.10 10.37
C ILE A 139 -0.24 0.90 11.12
N VAL A 140 -0.94 1.17 12.21
CA VAL A 140 -1.57 0.14 13.03
C VAL A 140 -3.04 0.04 12.66
N SER A 141 -3.58 -1.17 12.65
CA SER A 141 -5.01 -1.39 12.46
C SER A 141 -5.79 -0.79 13.65
N PRO A 142 -6.96 -0.16 13.42
CA PRO A 142 -7.77 0.43 14.50
C PRO A 142 -8.16 -0.55 15.61
N SER A 143 -8.15 -1.85 15.32
CA SER A 143 -8.43 -2.92 16.27
C SER A 143 -7.26 -3.23 17.22
N LYS A 144 -6.04 -2.81 16.89
CA LYS A 144 -4.82 -3.17 17.62
C LYS A 144 -4.30 -2.02 18.50
N GLU A 145 -4.37 -0.79 18.01
CA GLU A 145 -4.15 0.42 18.80
C GLU A 145 -5.29 1.41 18.55
N PRO A 146 -6.26 1.53 19.48
CA PRO A 146 -7.30 2.55 19.37
C PRO A 146 -6.67 3.93 19.59
N ASP A 147 -7.00 4.88 18.72
CA ASP A 147 -6.49 6.25 18.83
C ASP A 147 -6.92 6.85 20.19
N PRO A 148 -5.97 7.29 21.04
CA PRO A 148 -6.29 7.90 22.32
C PRO A 148 -7.22 9.12 22.20
N PHE A 149 -7.19 9.80 21.06
CA PHE A 149 -8.08 10.93 20.77
C PHE A 149 -9.52 10.48 20.47
N ASN A 150 -9.72 9.29 19.91
CA ASN A 150 -11.05 8.70 19.68
C ASN A 150 -11.80 8.48 21.00
N LYS A 151 -11.07 8.04 22.03
CA LYS A 151 -11.58 7.88 23.40
C LYS A 151 -11.95 9.23 24.03
N LEU A 152 -11.15 10.27 23.78
CA LEU A 152 -11.39 11.62 24.31
C LEU A 152 -12.61 12.30 23.67
N MET A 153 -12.82 12.09 22.37
CA MET A 153 -13.94 12.68 21.64
C MET A 153 -15.24 11.85 21.72
N GLY A 154 -15.24 10.71 22.41
CA GLY A 154 -16.43 9.87 22.58
C GLY A 154 -16.90 9.22 21.26
N PHE A 155 -15.99 9.06 20.30
CA PHE A 155 -16.26 8.39 19.02
C PHE A 155 -16.17 6.86 19.10
N ASP A 156 -15.98 6.30 20.30
CA ASP A 156 -16.25 4.88 20.57
C ASP A 156 -17.76 4.62 20.40
N LYS A 157 -18.20 4.55 19.15
CA LYS A 157 -19.44 3.87 18.80
C LYS A 157 -19.22 2.41 19.11
N ASN A 158 -19.93 1.97 20.14
CA ASN A 158 -20.11 0.58 20.50
C ASN A 158 -20.65 -0.17 19.26
N ASP A 159 -19.75 -0.73 18.43
CA ASP A 159 -20.02 -1.50 17.20
C ASP A 159 -20.65 -2.88 17.49
N ASN A 160 -21.48 -2.95 18.53
CA ASN A 160 -22.33 -4.09 18.84
C ASN A 160 -23.73 -3.98 18.20
N ASN A 161 -24.02 -2.87 17.52
CA ASN A 161 -25.19 -2.75 16.65
C ASN A 161 -24.72 -2.39 15.25
N LYS A 162 -24.42 -3.41 14.43
CA LYS A 162 -24.27 -3.25 12.98
C LYS A 162 -25.64 -2.85 12.40
N SER A 163 -25.99 -1.57 12.47
CA SER A 163 -27.08 -1.02 11.67
C SER A 163 -26.55 -0.81 10.25
N GLN A 164 -27.12 -1.55 9.30
CA GLN A 164 -26.90 -1.25 7.88
C GLN A 164 -27.76 -0.04 7.53
N PHE A 165 -27.31 0.80 6.59
CA PHE A 165 -28.12 1.92 6.10
C PHE A 165 -28.81 1.51 4.80
N CYS A 166 -30.07 1.88 4.65
CA CYS A 166 -30.80 1.61 3.42
C CYS A 166 -30.18 2.38 2.25
N THR A 167 -29.80 1.69 1.17
CA THR A 167 -29.19 2.31 -0.02
C THR A 167 -30.15 3.19 -0.83
N GLY A 168 -31.46 3.13 -0.53
CA GLY A 168 -32.49 3.93 -1.20
C GLY A 168 -32.74 5.27 -0.53
N CYS A 169 -32.99 5.25 0.78
CA CYS A 169 -33.42 6.43 1.53
C CYS A 169 -32.48 6.84 2.67
N GLY A 170 -31.44 6.04 2.96
CA GLY A 170 -30.46 6.33 4.01
C GLY A 170 -30.93 6.07 5.45
N SER A 171 -32.13 5.54 5.68
CA SER A 171 -32.58 5.21 7.03
C SER A 171 -31.84 3.99 7.61
N PRO A 172 -31.63 3.93 8.94
CA PRO A 172 -31.02 2.77 9.58
C PRO A 172 -31.93 1.54 9.45
N VAL A 173 -31.34 0.38 9.17
CA VAL A 173 -31.99 -0.92 8.99
C VAL A 173 -31.22 -1.94 9.83
N GLU A 174 -31.94 -2.79 10.56
CA GLU A 174 -31.32 -3.90 11.28
C GLU A 174 -30.92 -5.00 10.28
N ILE A 175 -29.80 -5.69 10.52
CA ILE A 175 -29.34 -6.79 9.63
C ILE A 175 -30.37 -7.91 9.49
N THR A 176 -31.23 -8.08 10.49
CA THR A 176 -32.31 -9.07 10.51
C THR A 176 -33.49 -8.68 9.62
N ASP A 177 -33.61 -7.42 9.23
CA ASP A 177 -34.74 -6.93 8.44
C ASP A 177 -34.56 -7.26 6.96
N LYS A 178 -35.55 -7.93 6.37
CA LYS A 178 -35.56 -8.20 4.92
C LYS A 178 -35.85 -6.95 4.10
N PHE A 179 -36.49 -5.94 4.70
CA PHE A 179 -36.96 -4.73 4.02
C PHE A 179 -36.80 -3.51 4.93
N CYS A 180 -36.49 -2.36 4.34
CA CYS A 180 -36.42 -1.09 5.06
C CYS A 180 -37.80 -0.64 5.55
N SER A 181 -37.90 -0.31 6.84
CA SER A 181 -39.13 0.17 7.49
C SER A 181 -39.57 1.56 7.04
N SER A 182 -38.67 2.38 6.46
CA SER A 182 -39.00 3.74 6.01
C SER A 182 -39.41 3.82 4.54
N CYS A 183 -38.76 3.08 3.64
CA CYS A 183 -39.02 3.17 2.19
C CYS A 183 -39.45 1.85 1.53
N GLY A 184 -39.44 0.73 2.27
CA GLY A 184 -39.84 -0.58 1.75
C GLY A 184 -38.84 -1.28 0.84
N GLN A 185 -37.67 -0.68 0.57
CA GLN A 185 -36.65 -1.30 -0.29
C GLN A 185 -35.99 -2.50 0.41
N LYS A 186 -35.72 -3.57 -0.36
CA LYS A 186 -35.08 -4.79 0.16
C LYS A 186 -33.69 -4.45 0.73
N ALA A 187 -33.46 -4.80 1.99
CA ALA A 187 -32.15 -4.68 2.59
C ALA A 187 -31.20 -5.66 1.88
N ARG A 188 -30.14 -5.14 1.26
CA ARG A 188 -29.04 -5.99 0.80
C ARG A 188 -28.17 -6.26 2.02
N ALA A 189 -28.24 -7.50 2.52
CA ALA A 189 -27.28 -8.04 3.46
C ALA A 189 -25.85 -7.91 2.92
#